data_AF-A0A1V1UN82-F1
#
_entry.id   AF-A0A1V1UN82-F1
#
_cell.length_a   1.000
_cell.length_b   1.000
_cell.length_c   1.000
_cell.angle_alpha   90.00
_cell.angle_beta   90.00
_cell.angle_gamma   90.00
#
_symmetry.space_group_name_H-M   'P 1'
#
loop_
_entity.id
_entity.type
_entity.pdbx_description
1 polymer ?
#
loop_
_entity_poly.entity_id
_entity_poly.type
_entity_poly.pdbx_seq_one_letter_code
_entity_poly.pdbx_strand_id
1 'polypeptide(L)'
;MRPLDIMEESLLDHDMFDSVNQLEIFPTDLQMRRIDPARNMRRFYRMSIQPDLFGGASLVREWGRIGARGQMLSEPHADEGQAVTALMKLARVKQRRGYA
;
A
#
# COMPACT_ATOMS: atom_id res chain seq x y z
N MET A 1 -44.68 29.74 19.51
CA MET A 1 -44.27 30.02 18.12
C MET A 1 -42.77 30.30 18.04
N ARG A 2 -41.91 29.27 18.04
CA ARG A 2 -41.19 28.75 16.87
C ARG A 2 -40.73 27.29 17.16
N PRO A 3 -40.62 26.41 16.15
CA PRO A 3 -40.46 24.96 16.30
C PRO A 3 -39.12 24.39 15.75
N LEU A 4 -38.84 23.12 16.12
CA LEU A 4 -38.25 21.98 15.39
C LEU A 4 -36.95 22.14 14.55
N ASP A 5 -35.93 21.34 14.89
CA ASP A 5 -35.32 20.26 14.05
C ASP A 5 -33.78 20.10 14.20
N ILE A 6 -33.38 18.85 14.53
CA ILE A 6 -32.28 18.02 13.97
C ILE A 6 -30.87 18.67 13.95
N MET A 7 -29.82 18.12 14.61
CA MET A 7 -28.87 17.06 14.19
C MET A 7 -27.94 16.87 15.43
N GLU A 8 -27.70 15.74 16.09
CA GLU A 8 -27.37 14.36 15.67
C GLU A 8 -26.32 14.28 14.55
N GLU A 9 -25.11 14.79 14.77
CA GLU A 9 -23.95 14.49 13.90
C GLU A 9 -22.63 14.97 14.54
N SER A 10 -22.05 14.22 15.50
CA SER A 10 -20.62 14.40 15.83
C SER A 10 -19.91 13.16 16.38
N LEU A 11 -20.45 11.96 16.15
CA LEU A 11 -19.80 10.69 16.52
C LEU A 11 -19.12 9.98 15.34
N LEU A 12 -18.69 10.71 14.30
CA LEU A 12 -18.00 10.14 13.13
C LEU A 12 -16.67 10.84 12.75
N ASP A 13 -16.11 11.67 13.62
CA ASP A 13 -14.81 12.32 13.33
C ASP A 13 -13.61 11.63 14.01
N HIS A 14 -13.84 10.69 14.93
CA HIS A 14 -12.75 10.03 15.67
C HIS A 14 -12.16 8.80 14.93
N ASP A 15 -12.95 8.09 14.12
CA ASP A 15 -12.48 6.88 13.40
C ASP A 15 -11.71 7.18 12.10
N MET A 16 -11.95 8.35 11.48
CA MET A 16 -11.24 8.73 10.25
C MET A 16 -9.80 9.15 10.53
N PHE A 17 -9.54 9.79 11.67
CA PHE A 17 -8.21 10.29 12.02
C PHE A 17 -7.25 9.18 12.45
N ASP A 18 -7.77 8.11 13.07
CA ASP A 18 -6.96 6.95 13.46
C ASP A 18 -6.53 6.14 12.22
N SER A 19 -7.39 6.07 11.19
CA SER A 19 -7.04 5.48 9.88
C SER A 19 -5.93 6.24 9.14
N VAL A 20 -5.89 7.59 9.25
CA VAL A 20 -4.82 8.39 8.64
C VAL A 20 -3.48 8.19 9.36
N ASN A 21 -3.50 7.99 10.68
CA ASN A 21 -2.29 7.77 11.48
C ASN A 21 -1.74 6.34 11.35
N GLN A 22 -2.60 5.34 11.17
CA GLN A 22 -2.16 3.96 10.94
C GLN A 22 -1.39 3.83 9.60
N LEU A 23 -1.72 4.67 8.60
CA LEU A 23 -1.00 4.80 7.32
C LEU A 23 0.41 5.40 7.45
N GLU A 24 0.69 6.19 8.50
CA GLU A 24 2.04 6.74 8.73
C GLU A 24 3.02 5.72 9.33
N ILE A 25 2.51 4.66 9.98
CA ILE A 25 3.34 3.64 10.66
C ILE A 25 3.48 2.37 9.80
N PHE A 26 2.48 2.05 8.97
CA PHE A 26 2.47 0.89 8.08
C PHE A 26 2.45 1.31 6.62
N PRO A 27 3.54 1.11 5.86
CA PRO A 27 3.61 1.57 4.48
C PRO A 27 2.61 0.77 3.62
N THR A 28 1.60 1.46 3.10
CA THR A 28 0.63 0.92 2.14
C THR A 28 1.08 1.14 0.69
N ASP A 29 2.08 1.99 0.43
CA ASP A 29 2.80 2.10 -0.85
C ASP A 29 4.31 2.06 -0.58
N LEU A 30 5.03 1.27 -1.38
CA LEU A 30 6.48 1.18 -1.33
C LEU A 30 7.04 1.09 -2.74
N GLN A 31 7.94 2.02 -3.07
CA GLN A 31 8.63 2.08 -4.35
C GLN A 31 10.12 1.87 -4.13
N MET A 32 10.69 0.91 -4.85
CA MET A 32 12.09 0.56 -4.75
C MET A 32 12.73 0.53 -6.14
N ARG A 33 14.01 0.88 -6.21
CA ARG A 33 14.79 0.88 -7.45
C ARG A 33 16.06 0.07 -7.27
N ARG A 34 16.47 -0.58 -8.34
CA ARG A 34 17.79 -1.22 -8.43
C ARG A 34 18.47 -0.73 -9.68
N ILE A 35 19.51 0.08 -9.49
CA ILE A 35 20.29 0.70 -10.56
C ILE A 35 21.75 0.30 -10.37
N ASP A 36 22.30 -0.37 -11.37
CA ASP A 36 23.70 -0.74 -11.46
C ASP A 36 24.14 -0.57 -12.93
N PRO A 37 24.79 0.56 -13.26
CA PRO A 37 25.21 0.86 -14.63
C PRO A 37 26.21 -0.15 -15.19
N ALA A 38 27.12 -0.67 -14.35
CA ALA A 38 28.15 -1.63 -14.77
C ALA A 38 27.55 -2.95 -15.26
N ARG A 39 26.33 -3.27 -14.83
CA ARG A 39 25.58 -4.47 -15.24
C ARG A 39 24.40 -4.19 -16.19
N ASN A 40 24.30 -2.98 -16.76
CA ASN A 40 23.14 -2.52 -17.54
C ASN A 40 21.79 -2.79 -16.82
N MET A 41 21.80 -2.59 -15.50
CA MET A 41 20.68 -2.89 -14.62
C MET A 41 19.98 -1.59 -14.25
N ARG A 42 18.72 -1.46 -14.65
CA ARG A 42 17.88 -0.32 -14.29
C ARG A 42 16.44 -0.80 -14.11
N ARG A 43 16.10 -1.22 -12.90
CA ARG A 43 14.82 -1.88 -12.58
C ARG A 43 14.07 -1.14 -11.47
N PHE A 44 12.75 -1.27 -11.49
CA PHE A 44 11.86 -0.80 -10.44
C PHE A 44 11.10 -1.98 -9.82
N TYR A 45 10.62 -1.77 -8.61
CA TYR A 45 9.67 -2.63 -7.92
C TYR A 45 8.72 -1.71 -7.13
N ARG A 46 7.42 -1.78 -7.38
CA ARG A 46 6.39 -1.06 -6.63
C ARG A 46 5.50 -2.08 -5.93
N MET A 47 5.10 -1.77 -4.71
CA MET A 47 4.15 -2.55 -3.93
C MET A 47 3.11 -1.60 -3.37
N SER A 48 1.84 -1.92 -3.52
CA SER A 48 0.76 -1.17 -2.88
C SER A 48 -0.29 -2.10 -2.31
N ILE A 49 -0.92 -1.67 -1.22
CA ILE A 49 -2.07 -2.34 -0.62
C ILE A 49 -3.33 -1.69 -1.19
N GLN A 50 -4.25 -2.52 -1.67
CA GLN A 50 -5.54 -2.09 -2.18
C GLN A 50 -6.65 -2.80 -1.40
N PRO A 51 -7.53 -2.08 -0.68
CA PRO A 51 -8.68 -2.70 -0.04
C PRO A 51 -9.62 -3.27 -1.10
N ASP A 52 -10.32 -4.35 -0.76
CA ASP A 52 -11.40 -4.87 -1.58
C ASP A 52 -12.79 -4.48 -1.03
N LEU A 53 -13.85 -4.82 -1.78
CA LEU A 53 -15.23 -4.46 -1.44
C LEU A 53 -15.82 -5.28 -0.28
N PHE A 54 -15.12 -6.30 0.21
CA PHE A 54 -15.62 -7.28 1.19
C PHE A 54 -14.80 -7.33 2.48
N GLY A 55 -14.00 -6.29 2.75
CA GLY A 55 -13.19 -6.18 3.96
C GLY A 55 -11.85 -6.93 3.91
N GLY A 56 -11.48 -7.50 2.75
CA GLY A 56 -10.15 -8.00 2.49
C GLY A 56 -9.25 -6.94 1.87
N ALA A 57 -8.02 -7.35 1.52
CA ALA A 57 -7.05 -6.47 0.89
C ALA A 57 -6.14 -7.24 -0.07
N SER A 58 -5.67 -6.58 -1.12
CA SER A 58 -4.74 -7.14 -2.10
C SER A 58 -3.40 -6.42 -2.06
N LEU A 59 -2.31 -7.19 -2.03
CA LEU A 59 -0.97 -6.69 -2.30
C LEU A 59 -0.75 -6.65 -3.81
N VAL A 60 -0.79 -5.46 -4.39
CA VAL A 60 -0.46 -5.21 -5.79
C VAL A 60 1.05 -5.02 -5.93
N ARG A 61 1.66 -5.77 -6.84
CA ARG A 61 3.10 -5.74 -7.13
C ARG A 61 3.30 -5.33 -8.58
N GLU A 62 4.17 -4.38 -8.82
CA GLU A 62 4.59 -4.00 -10.17
C GLU A 62 6.11 -4.03 -10.28
N TRP A 63 6.64 -4.55 -11.39
CA TRP A 63 8.08 -4.60 -11.59
C TRP A 63 8.49 -4.58 -13.04
N GLY A 64 9.68 -4.09 -13.32
CA GLY A 64 10.17 -4.01 -14.69
C GLY A 64 11.47 -3.27 -14.83
N ARG A 65 11.87 -3.02 -16.08
CA ARG A 65 12.92 -2.05 -16.39
C ARG A 65 12.32 -0.64 -16.29
N ILE A 66 13.09 0.31 -15.76
CA ILE A 66 12.68 1.72 -15.69
C ILE A 66 12.59 2.26 -17.12
N GLY A 67 11.46 2.90 -17.44
CA GLY A 67 11.14 3.38 -18.79
C GLY A 67 10.41 2.35 -19.67
N ALA A 68 9.98 1.22 -19.13
CA ALA A 68 9.16 0.22 -19.82
C ALA A 68 7.89 -0.11 -19.01
N ARG A 69 6.90 -0.73 -19.67
CA ARG A 69 5.59 -1.08 -19.07
C ARG A 69 5.70 -1.99 -17.84
N GLY A 70 6.69 -2.88 -17.79
CA GLY A 70 6.83 -3.84 -16.68
C GLY A 70 5.75 -4.92 -16.66
N GLN A 71 5.57 -5.54 -15.50
CA GLN A 71 4.62 -6.59 -15.17
C GLN A 71 3.90 -6.22 -13.87
N MET A 72 2.71 -6.78 -13.68
CA MET A 72 1.89 -6.56 -12.48
C MET A 72 1.35 -7.91 -11.97
N LEU A 73 1.20 -8.05 -10.66
CA LEU A 73 0.54 -9.18 -10.01
C LEU A 73 -0.16 -8.71 -8.73
N SER A 74 -1.45 -9.02 -8.64
CA SER A 74 -2.26 -8.83 -7.42
C SER A 74 -2.28 -10.12 -6.61
N GLU A 75 -2.03 -10.03 -5.30
CA GLU A 75 -2.09 -11.14 -4.34
C GLU A 75 -3.15 -10.83 -3.29
N PRO A 76 -4.30 -11.53 -3.27
CA PRO A 76 -5.36 -11.27 -2.30
C PRO A 76 -5.02 -11.82 -0.91
N HIS A 77 -5.45 -11.12 0.12
CA HIS A 77 -5.34 -11.46 1.54
C HIS A 77 -6.67 -11.21 2.24
N ALA A 78 -6.90 -11.92 3.35
CA ALA A 78 -8.18 -11.87 4.07
C ALA A 78 -8.43 -10.53 4.78
N ASP A 79 -7.38 -9.77 5.10
CA ASP A 79 -7.44 -8.46 5.73
C ASP A 79 -6.20 -7.62 5.39
N GLU A 80 -6.27 -6.31 5.67
CA GLU A 80 -5.20 -5.35 5.41
C GLU A 80 -3.91 -5.66 6.19
N GLY A 81 -4.02 -6.11 7.45
CA GLY A 81 -2.87 -6.44 8.29
C GLY A 81 -2.04 -7.59 7.73
N GLN A 82 -2.69 -8.61 7.15
CA GLN A 82 -2.03 -9.69 6.43
C GLN A 82 -1.31 -9.19 5.17
N ALA A 83 -1.96 -8.30 4.41
CA ALA A 83 -1.39 -7.72 3.20
C ALA A 83 -0.16 -6.84 3.51
N VAL A 84 -0.23 -6.00 4.55
CA VAL A 84 0.90 -5.21 5.07
C VAL A 84 2.04 -6.12 5.53
N THR A 85 1.73 -7.20 6.25
CA THR A 85 2.74 -8.18 6.68
C THR A 85 3.44 -8.83 5.49
N ALA A 86 2.70 -9.17 4.43
CA ALA A 86 3.26 -9.71 3.19
C ALA A 86 4.16 -8.67 2.48
N LEU A 87 3.72 -7.40 2.40
CA LEU A 87 4.49 -6.30 1.84
C LEU A 87 5.83 -6.15 2.57
N MET A 88 5.83 -6.09 3.90
CA MET A 88 7.03 -5.91 4.71
C MET A 88 8.02 -7.08 4.54
N LYS A 89 7.52 -8.32 4.51
CA LYS A 89 8.35 -9.51 4.23
C LYS A 89 8.99 -9.42 2.86
N LEU A 90 8.21 -9.06 1.83
CA LEU A 90 8.69 -8.96 0.45
C LEU A 90 9.69 -7.82 0.28
N ALA A 91 9.43 -6.66 0.88
CA ALA A 91 10.32 -5.51 0.92
C ALA A 91 11.71 -5.90 1.44
N ARG A 92 11.77 -6.60 2.59
CA ARG A 92 13.04 -7.06 3.16
C ARG A 92 13.78 -8.03 2.24
N VAL A 93 13.06 -8.92 1.55
CA VAL A 93 13.67 -9.81 0.54
C VAL A 93 14.23 -9.01 -0.64
N LYS A 94 13.54 -7.98 -1.11
CA LYS A 94 14.00 -7.13 -2.23
C LYS A 94 15.16 -6.24 -1.83
N GLN A 95 15.19 -5.72 -0.60
CA GLN A 95 16.32 -4.97 -0.05
C GLN A 95 17.60 -5.79 -0.09
N ARG A 96 17.55 -7.05 0.36
CA ARG A 96 18.69 -7.99 0.26
C ARG A 96 19.14 -8.26 -1.18
N ARG A 97 18.29 -8.02 -2.18
CA ARG A 97 18.62 -8.13 -3.61
C ARG A 97 19.15 -6.82 -4.21
N GLY A 98 19.37 -5.79 -3.38
CA GLY A 98 19.91 -4.48 -3.79
C GLY A 98 18.85 -3.52 -4.34
N TYR A 99 17.58 -3.74 -4.03
CA TYR A 99 16.55 -2.72 -4.25
C TYR A 99 16.56 -1.76 -3.05
N ALA A 100 16.61 -0.45 -3.32
CA ALA A 100 16.55 0.60 -2.31
C ALA A 100 15.44 1.59 -2.64
#